data_AF-A0A8T3ZMQ9-F1
#
_entry.id   AF-A0A8T3ZMQ9-F1
#
_cell.length_a   1.000
_cell.length_b   1.000
_cell.length_c   1.000
_cell.angle_alpha   90.00
_cell.angle_beta   90.00
_cell.angle_gamma   90.00
#
_symmetry.space_group_name_H-M   'P 1'
#
loop_
_entity.id
_entity.type
_entity.pdbx_description
1 polymer ?
#
loop_
_entity_poly.entity_id
_entity_poly.type
_entity_poly.pdbx_seq_one_letter_code
_entity_poly.pdbx_strand_id
1 'polypeptide(L)'
;MESLPIKRMSAFLPKNVQIKCVQLLRNTYRNDKQLAHDAGWNVKQLNKALEGYISEEHIPRIFSLSLRHCPEIKEIVKEEVVDEMHRLCAELDIIGENKQKKIQQFMQSLQERDKAMLLQIHDTGYARLQTLTALLRTQNDMQTLTRIREVINPISINILGKPIFTFHEKKMHPVTGETILFSWWLTEKILFEKEKEKVDIFDEDNKLRIVLEVPNNDESVEVGMDNCGISVSSKEYFRRIPLYSAVNKIVQQSCKNGILEVVLEKEV
;
A
#
# COMPACT_ATOMS: atom_id res chain seq x y z
N MET A 1 -40.89 -11.70 -5.89
CA MET A 1 -40.03 -11.82 -4.69
C MET A 1 -38.58 -11.71 -5.13
N GLU A 2 -37.77 -10.83 -4.54
CA GLU A 2 -36.32 -10.88 -4.78
C GLU A 2 -35.74 -12.18 -4.22
N SER A 3 -34.71 -12.69 -4.88
CA SER A 3 -34.00 -13.88 -4.41
C SER A 3 -33.29 -13.57 -3.08
N LEU A 4 -33.22 -14.57 -2.20
CA LEU A 4 -32.51 -14.45 -0.91
C LEU A 4 -31.06 -13.94 -1.04
N PRO A 5 -30.28 -14.32 -2.08
CA PRO A 5 -28.94 -13.76 -2.31
C PRO A 5 -28.93 -12.24 -2.55
N ILE A 6 -29.88 -11.71 -3.32
CA ILE A 6 -29.96 -10.28 -3.61
C ILE A 6 -30.19 -9.49 -2.33
N LYS A 7 -31.13 -9.94 -1.48
CA LYS A 7 -31.41 -9.29 -0.19
C LYS A 7 -30.21 -9.27 0.75
N ARG A 8 -29.46 -10.36 0.79
CA ARG A 8 -28.23 -10.45 1.60
C ARG A 8 -27.16 -9.53 1.06
N MET A 9 -26.89 -9.55 -0.24
CA MET A 9 -25.86 -8.71 -0.85
C MET A 9 -26.20 -7.22 -0.74
N SER A 10 -27.46 -6.84 -0.93
CA SER A 10 -27.88 -5.44 -0.83
C SER A 10 -27.64 -4.83 0.56
N ALA A 11 -27.66 -5.65 1.62
CA ALA A 11 -27.41 -5.18 2.97
C ALA A 11 -25.95 -4.75 3.21
N PHE A 12 -25.01 -5.23 2.37
CA PHE A 12 -23.59 -4.90 2.45
C PHE A 12 -23.16 -3.85 1.42
N LEU A 13 -24.08 -3.31 0.62
CA LEU A 13 -23.72 -2.30 -0.37
C LEU A 13 -23.41 -0.97 0.31
N PRO A 14 -22.21 -0.39 0.11
CA PRO A 14 -21.94 0.93 0.64
C PRO A 14 -22.81 1.99 -0.07
N LYS A 15 -23.12 3.08 0.64
CA LYS A 15 -24.12 4.08 0.20
C LYS A 15 -23.81 4.68 -1.17
N ASN A 16 -22.53 4.89 -1.48
CA ASN A 16 -22.09 5.36 -2.79
C ASN A 16 -22.49 4.41 -3.92
N VAL A 17 -22.38 3.09 -3.71
CA VAL A 17 -22.80 2.06 -4.68
C VAL A 17 -24.32 2.05 -4.85
N GLN A 18 -25.07 2.21 -3.76
CA GLN A 18 -26.54 2.31 -3.82
C GLN A 18 -26.97 3.52 -4.67
N ILE A 19 -26.31 4.67 -4.52
CA ILE A 19 -26.58 5.88 -5.34
C ILE A 19 -26.19 5.63 -6.81
N LYS A 20 -25.02 5.04 -7.06
CA LYS A 20 -24.57 4.67 -8.42
C LYS A 20 -25.58 3.74 -9.11
N CYS A 21 -26.16 2.78 -8.40
CA CYS A 21 -27.23 1.91 -8.93
C CYS A 21 -28.41 2.74 -9.45
N VAL A 22 -28.90 3.69 -8.66
CA VAL A 22 -30.03 4.56 -9.04
C VAL A 22 -29.67 5.46 -10.22
N GLN A 23 -28.46 6.02 -10.25
CA GLN A 23 -27.97 6.86 -11.35
C GLN A 23 -27.86 6.09 -12.68
N LEU A 24 -27.29 4.89 -12.64
CA LEU A 24 -27.14 4.03 -13.82
C LEU A 24 -28.50 3.58 -14.36
N LEU A 25 -29.42 3.20 -13.46
CA LEU A 25 -30.80 2.90 -13.84
C LEU A 25 -31.48 4.10 -14.50
N ARG A 26 -31.31 5.30 -13.96
CA ARG A 26 -31.85 6.53 -14.55
C ARG A 26 -31.33 6.79 -15.96
N ASN A 27 -30.04 6.56 -16.19
CA ASN A 27 -29.44 6.72 -17.52
C ASN A 27 -29.93 5.65 -18.51
N THR A 28 -30.27 4.47 -18.01
CA THR A 28 -30.75 3.35 -18.83
C THR A 28 -32.25 3.49 -19.17
N TYR A 29 -33.04 4.05 -18.26
CA TYR A 29 -34.47 4.26 -18.44
C TYR A 29 -34.74 5.59 -19.15
N ARG A 30 -35.61 5.58 -20.18
CA ARG A 30 -36.00 6.80 -20.90
C ARG A 30 -36.91 7.74 -20.11
N ASN A 31 -37.50 7.26 -19.02
CA ASN A 31 -38.53 7.98 -18.27
C ASN A 31 -38.46 7.67 -16.77
N ASP A 32 -38.25 8.71 -15.97
CA ASP A 32 -38.19 8.65 -14.51
C ASP A 32 -39.48 8.06 -13.88
N LYS A 33 -40.65 8.24 -14.51
CA LYS A 33 -41.91 7.63 -14.04
C LYS A 33 -41.91 6.11 -14.20
N GLN A 34 -41.34 5.60 -15.30
CA GLN A 34 -41.25 4.17 -15.55
C GLN A 34 -40.25 3.53 -14.59
N LEU A 35 -39.09 4.16 -14.39
CA LEU A 35 -38.11 3.71 -13.41
C LEU A 35 -38.71 3.70 -12.00
N ALA A 36 -39.38 4.77 -11.60
CA ALA A 36 -40.03 4.83 -10.29
C ALA A 36 -41.04 3.69 -10.12
N HIS A 37 -41.92 3.48 -11.10
CA HIS A 37 -42.90 2.38 -11.08
C HIS A 37 -42.23 1.01 -10.92
N ASP A 38 -41.21 0.71 -11.72
CA ASP A 38 -40.56 -0.61 -11.71
C ASP A 38 -39.75 -0.86 -10.42
N ALA A 39 -39.15 0.21 -9.88
CA ALA A 39 -38.49 0.22 -8.58
C ALA A 39 -39.46 0.13 -7.39
N GLY A 40 -40.77 0.29 -7.60
CA GLY A 40 -41.77 0.33 -6.53
C GLY A 40 -41.83 1.68 -5.81
N TRP A 41 -41.41 2.75 -6.48
CA TRP A 41 -41.32 4.11 -5.99
C TRP A 41 -42.30 5.06 -6.66
N ASN A 42 -42.55 6.19 -6.00
CA ASN A 42 -43.00 7.40 -6.66
C ASN A 42 -41.82 8.29 -7.08
N VAL A 43 -42.07 9.25 -7.98
CA VAL A 43 -41.03 10.15 -8.51
C VAL A 43 -40.33 10.96 -7.41
N LYS A 44 -41.03 11.30 -6.31
CA LYS A 44 -40.41 12.02 -5.19
C LYS A 44 -39.39 11.13 -4.44
N GLN A 45 -39.71 9.85 -4.26
CA GLN A 45 -38.79 8.88 -3.65
C GLN A 45 -37.56 8.66 -4.54
N LEU A 46 -37.74 8.57 -5.85
CA LEU A 46 -36.63 8.47 -6.81
C LEU A 46 -35.69 9.69 -6.72
N ASN A 47 -36.24 10.91 -6.64
CA ASN A 47 -35.41 12.12 -6.50
C ASN A 47 -34.65 12.14 -5.16
N LYS A 48 -35.31 11.76 -4.05
CA LYS A 48 -34.64 11.62 -2.75
C LYS A 48 -33.54 10.56 -2.76
N ALA A 49 -33.75 9.46 -3.48
CA ALA A 49 -32.75 8.42 -3.65
C ALA A 49 -31.49 8.93 -4.39
N LEU A 50 -31.67 9.79 -5.40
CA LEU A 50 -30.56 10.45 -6.10
C LEU A 50 -29.79 11.44 -5.22
N GLU A 51 -30.46 12.02 -4.23
CA GLU A 51 -29.84 12.87 -3.19
C GLU A 51 -29.17 12.04 -2.07
N GLY A 52 -29.19 10.70 -2.15
CA GLY A 52 -28.56 9.80 -1.20
C GLY A 52 -29.46 9.25 -0.10
N TYR A 53 -30.76 9.53 -0.14
CA TYR A 53 -31.74 9.05 0.83
C TYR A 53 -32.52 7.86 0.27
N ILE A 54 -31.93 6.67 0.38
CA ILE A 54 -32.54 5.40 -0.05
C ILE A 54 -32.98 4.63 1.20
N SER A 55 -34.28 4.32 1.30
CA SER A 55 -34.79 3.48 2.39
C SER A 55 -34.35 2.02 2.21
N GLU A 56 -33.93 1.36 3.29
CA GLU A 56 -33.35 0.02 3.26
C GLU A 56 -34.25 -1.04 2.60
N GLU A 57 -35.56 -0.92 2.80
CA GLU A 57 -36.58 -1.80 2.22
C GLU A 57 -36.58 -1.81 0.68
N HIS A 58 -36.06 -0.76 0.05
CA HIS A 58 -36.04 -0.61 -1.41
C HIS A 58 -34.70 -1.01 -2.04
N ILE A 59 -33.62 -1.11 -1.26
CA ILE A 59 -32.27 -1.43 -1.77
C ILE A 59 -32.24 -2.76 -2.53
N PRO A 60 -32.82 -3.87 -2.03
CA PRO A 60 -32.80 -5.14 -2.75
C PRO A 60 -33.45 -5.04 -4.15
N ARG A 61 -34.52 -4.24 -4.26
CA ARG A 61 -35.26 -4.08 -5.51
C ARG A 61 -34.49 -3.27 -6.54
N ILE A 62 -33.92 -2.15 -6.14
CA ILE A 62 -33.07 -1.30 -6.98
C ILE A 62 -31.86 -2.11 -7.44
N PHE A 63 -31.24 -2.84 -6.51
CA PHE A 63 -30.05 -3.62 -6.81
C PHE A 63 -30.35 -4.74 -7.81
N SER A 64 -31.46 -5.46 -7.61
CA SER A 64 -31.97 -6.47 -8.56
C SER A 64 -32.20 -5.87 -9.95
N LEU A 65 -32.84 -4.69 -10.04
CA LEU A 65 -33.09 -4.01 -11.32
C LEU A 65 -31.78 -3.58 -11.98
N SER A 66 -30.86 -3.03 -11.21
CA SER A 66 -29.55 -2.59 -11.69
C SER A 66 -28.77 -3.76 -12.28
N LEU A 67 -28.73 -4.91 -11.60
CA LEU A 67 -28.06 -6.11 -12.09
C LEU A 67 -28.64 -6.68 -13.38
N ARG A 68 -29.93 -6.42 -13.66
CA ARG A 68 -30.61 -6.87 -14.89
C ARG A 68 -30.37 -5.93 -16.06
N HIS A 69 -30.33 -4.63 -15.80
CA HIS A 69 -30.36 -3.61 -16.86
C HIS A 69 -29.01 -2.92 -17.08
N CYS A 70 -28.09 -2.96 -16.11
CA CYS A 70 -26.81 -2.27 -16.15
C CYS A 70 -25.67 -3.29 -15.93
N PRO A 71 -25.03 -3.82 -16.98
CA PRO A 71 -23.94 -4.79 -16.82
C PRO A 71 -22.75 -4.23 -16.03
N GLU A 72 -22.52 -2.92 -16.08
CA GLU A 72 -21.43 -2.21 -15.39
C GLU A 72 -21.54 -2.32 -13.87
N ILE A 73 -22.75 -2.49 -13.33
CA ILE A 73 -22.94 -2.56 -11.88
C ILE A 73 -22.27 -3.79 -11.27
N LYS A 74 -22.09 -4.86 -12.05
CA LYS A 74 -21.42 -6.08 -11.56
C LYS A 74 -19.96 -5.82 -11.23
N GLU A 75 -19.26 -5.07 -12.08
CA GLU A 75 -17.86 -4.71 -11.84
C GLU A 75 -17.75 -3.68 -10.73
N ILE A 76 -18.61 -2.65 -10.71
CA ILE A 76 -18.63 -1.64 -9.64
C ILE A 76 -18.86 -2.28 -8.27
N VAL A 77 -19.82 -3.19 -8.16
CA VAL A 77 -20.11 -3.88 -6.89
C VAL A 77 -18.94 -4.74 -6.46
N LYS A 78 -18.31 -5.44 -7.41
CA LYS A 78 -17.15 -6.29 -7.10
C LYS A 78 -15.98 -5.47 -6.56
N GLU A 79 -15.64 -4.35 -7.20
CA GLU A 79 -14.54 -3.48 -6.75
C GLU A 79 -14.87 -2.83 -5.40
N GLU A 80 -16.03 -2.17 -5.29
CA GLU A 80 -16.37 -1.35 -4.12
C GLU A 80 -16.68 -2.19 -2.87
N VAL A 81 -17.29 -3.39 -3.03
CA VAL A 81 -17.50 -4.29 -1.89
C VAL A 81 -16.16 -4.85 -1.41
N VAL A 82 -15.23 -5.16 -2.33
CA VAL A 82 -13.89 -5.62 -1.95
C VAL A 82 -13.12 -4.52 -1.22
N ASP A 83 -13.19 -3.27 -1.71
CA ASP A 83 -12.55 -2.13 -1.05
C ASP A 83 -13.15 -1.85 0.33
N GLU A 84 -14.47 -1.92 0.46
CA GLU A 84 -15.15 -1.76 1.74
C GLU A 84 -14.82 -2.91 2.71
N MET A 85 -14.72 -4.14 2.21
CA MET A 85 -14.23 -5.28 3.01
C MET A 85 -12.79 -5.07 3.46
N HIS A 86 -11.90 -4.56 2.58
CA HIS A 86 -10.54 -4.22 2.98
C HIS A 86 -10.51 -3.11 4.04
N ARG A 87 -11.34 -2.08 3.91
CA ARG A 87 -11.49 -0.99 4.88
C ARG A 87 -11.95 -1.53 6.24
N LEU A 88 -13.05 -2.28 6.27
CA LEU A 88 -13.60 -2.86 7.50
C LEU A 88 -12.61 -3.82 8.16
N CYS A 89 -11.94 -4.65 7.37
CA CYS A 89 -10.92 -5.55 7.90
C CYS A 89 -9.66 -4.81 8.39
N ALA A 90 -9.37 -3.60 7.89
CA ALA A 90 -8.34 -2.72 8.45
C ALA A 90 -8.82 -2.06 9.76
N GLU A 91 -10.07 -1.60 9.83
CA GLU A 91 -10.66 -1.00 11.04
C GLU A 91 -10.82 -1.99 12.20
N LEU A 92 -11.10 -3.26 11.87
CA LEU A 92 -11.21 -4.35 12.84
C LEU A 92 -9.86 -5.00 13.17
N ASP A 93 -8.75 -4.47 12.64
CA ASP A 93 -7.39 -4.99 12.78
C ASP A 93 -7.22 -6.47 12.35
N ILE A 94 -8.11 -6.94 11.48
CA ILE A 94 -8.08 -8.31 10.94
C ILE A 94 -6.95 -8.46 9.90
N ILE A 95 -6.58 -7.36 9.23
CA ILE A 95 -5.52 -7.34 8.21
C ILE A 95 -4.15 -6.91 8.77
N GLY A 96 -4.10 -6.13 9.87
CA GLY A 96 -2.87 -5.53 10.41
C GLY A 96 -1.86 -6.57 10.87
N GLU A 97 -2.27 -7.49 11.76
CA GLU A 97 -1.38 -8.51 12.31
C GLU A 97 -0.86 -9.49 11.23
N ASN A 98 -1.70 -9.89 10.27
CA ASN A 98 -1.29 -10.91 9.29
C ASN A 98 -0.38 -10.33 8.21
N LYS A 99 -0.59 -9.08 7.79
CA LYS A 99 0.23 -8.46 6.74
C LYS A 99 1.62 -8.09 7.25
N GLN A 100 1.73 -7.45 8.42
CA GLN A 100 3.03 -7.14 9.01
C GLN A 100 3.82 -8.43 9.32
N LYS A 101 3.15 -9.45 9.85
CA LYS A 101 3.76 -10.77 10.08
C LYS A 101 4.24 -11.43 8.79
N LYS A 102 3.48 -11.35 7.69
CA LYS A 102 3.92 -11.84 6.37
C LYS A 102 5.12 -11.06 5.84
N ILE A 103 5.15 -9.74 6.00
CA ILE A 103 6.31 -8.91 5.61
C ILE A 103 7.54 -9.28 6.44
N GLN A 104 7.37 -9.46 7.76
CA GLN A 104 8.46 -9.91 8.64
C GLN A 104 8.97 -11.30 8.23
N GLN A 105 8.07 -12.27 8.00
CA GLN A 105 8.45 -13.59 7.51
C GLN A 105 9.18 -13.52 6.17
N PHE A 106 8.73 -12.66 5.26
CA PHE A 106 9.39 -12.40 3.99
C PHE A 106 10.80 -11.86 4.21
N MET A 107 10.97 -10.81 5.00
CA MET A 107 12.28 -10.21 5.29
C MET A 107 13.24 -11.20 5.99
N GLN A 108 12.74 -12.02 6.92
CA GLN A 108 13.54 -13.05 7.60
C GLN A 108 13.98 -14.18 6.67
N SER A 109 13.19 -14.49 5.63
CA SER A 109 13.52 -15.53 4.66
C SER A 109 14.57 -15.13 3.62
N LEU A 110 14.93 -13.84 3.57
CA LEU A 110 15.90 -13.29 2.63
C LEU A 110 17.30 -13.15 3.23
N GLN A 111 18.32 -13.27 2.37
CA GLN A 111 19.71 -13.00 2.77
C GLN A 111 19.97 -11.49 2.78
N GLU A 112 21.00 -11.05 3.51
CA GLU A 112 21.39 -9.62 3.60
C GLU A 112 21.57 -8.95 2.24
N ARG A 113 22.16 -9.66 1.27
CA ARG A 113 22.31 -9.16 -0.10
C ARG A 113 20.98 -8.96 -0.84
N ASP A 114 19.98 -9.78 -0.56
CA ASP A 114 18.66 -9.69 -1.18
C ASP A 114 17.87 -8.52 -0.55
N LYS A 115 18.00 -8.36 0.78
CA LYS A 115 17.49 -7.20 1.51
C LYS A 115 18.09 -5.91 0.97
N ALA A 116 19.40 -5.89 0.71
CA ALA A 116 20.07 -4.73 0.13
C ALA A 116 19.45 -4.32 -1.22
N MET A 117 19.09 -5.28 -2.09
CA MET A 117 18.42 -4.97 -3.36
C MET A 117 17.04 -4.32 -3.15
N LEU A 118 16.27 -4.85 -2.19
CA LEU A 118 14.96 -4.30 -1.84
C LEU A 118 15.10 -2.86 -1.35
N LEU A 119 16.08 -2.60 -0.48
CA LEU A 119 16.39 -1.28 0.05
C LEU A 119 16.82 -0.31 -1.05
N GLN A 120 17.72 -0.74 -1.94
CA GLN A 120 18.15 0.08 -3.06
C GLN A 120 16.95 0.55 -3.91
N ILE A 121 16.06 -0.37 -4.28
CA ILE A 121 14.88 -0.04 -5.10
C ILE A 121 13.85 0.77 -4.31
N HIS A 122 13.72 0.53 -3.01
CA HIS A 122 12.87 1.35 -2.15
C HIS A 122 13.34 2.81 -2.14
N ASP A 123 14.63 3.04 -1.93
CA ASP A 123 15.19 4.38 -1.76
C ASP A 123 15.18 5.19 -3.05
N THR A 124 15.45 4.55 -4.19
CA THR A 124 15.44 5.22 -5.51
C THR A 124 14.11 5.10 -6.25
N GLY A 125 13.15 4.34 -5.71
CA GLY A 125 11.88 4.00 -6.36
C GLY A 125 11.98 2.95 -7.48
N TYR A 126 13.15 2.80 -8.10
CA TYR A 126 13.47 1.84 -9.16
C TYR A 126 14.96 1.52 -9.15
N ALA A 127 15.37 0.40 -9.78
CA ALA A 127 16.79 0.19 -10.09
C ALA A 127 16.97 -0.39 -11.49
N ARG A 128 18.06 -0.01 -12.15
CA ARG A 128 18.51 -0.70 -13.36
C ARG A 128 19.23 -1.99 -13.00
N LEU A 129 19.26 -2.94 -13.92
CA LEU A 129 19.90 -4.22 -13.68
C LEU A 129 21.39 -4.06 -13.31
N GLN A 130 22.10 -3.14 -13.99
CA GLN A 130 23.51 -2.87 -13.70
C GLN A 130 23.73 -2.37 -12.27
N THR A 131 22.81 -1.54 -11.76
CA THR A 131 22.85 -1.05 -10.37
C THR A 131 22.72 -2.19 -9.38
N LEU A 132 21.80 -3.12 -9.64
CA LEU A 132 21.59 -4.30 -8.80
C LEU A 132 22.77 -5.27 -8.86
N THR A 133 23.36 -5.47 -10.05
CA THR A 133 24.57 -6.29 -10.23
C THR A 133 25.76 -5.71 -9.47
N ALA A 134 25.97 -4.39 -9.54
CA ALA A 134 27.01 -3.69 -8.79
C ALA A 134 26.80 -3.85 -7.27
N LEU A 135 25.55 -3.73 -6.80
CA LEU A 135 25.19 -3.88 -5.40
C LEU A 135 25.49 -5.30 -4.88
N LEU A 136 25.14 -6.32 -5.66
CA LEU A 136 25.40 -7.71 -5.32
C LEU A 136 26.87 -8.13 -5.48
N ARG A 137 27.72 -7.25 -6.03
CA ARG A 137 29.11 -7.55 -6.45
C ARG A 137 29.18 -8.79 -7.33
N THR A 138 28.14 -9.03 -8.13
CA THR A 138 28.11 -10.15 -9.08
C THR A 138 28.88 -9.78 -10.33
N GLN A 139 29.49 -10.78 -10.97
CA GLN A 139 30.28 -10.56 -12.19
C GLN A 139 29.40 -10.46 -13.44
N ASN A 140 28.13 -10.86 -13.37
CA ASN A 140 27.24 -10.94 -14.53
C ASN A 140 25.79 -10.62 -14.16
N ASP A 141 25.16 -9.77 -14.98
CA ASP A 141 23.74 -9.42 -14.94
C ASP A 141 22.80 -10.64 -14.90
N MET A 142 23.18 -11.75 -15.55
CA MET A 142 22.41 -12.98 -15.51
C MET A 142 22.30 -13.56 -14.10
N GLN A 143 23.34 -13.47 -13.27
CA GLN A 143 23.28 -13.96 -11.89
C GLN A 143 22.28 -13.14 -11.05
N THR A 144 22.26 -11.83 -11.27
CA THR A 144 21.30 -10.91 -10.66
C THR A 144 19.87 -11.26 -11.09
N LEU A 145 19.66 -11.51 -12.39
CA LEU A 145 18.35 -11.93 -12.91
C LEU A 145 17.88 -13.26 -12.35
N THR A 146 18.77 -14.26 -12.32
CA THR A 146 18.50 -15.57 -11.71
C THR A 146 18.12 -15.39 -10.24
N ARG A 147 18.84 -14.55 -9.49
CA ARG A 147 18.50 -14.28 -8.09
C ARG A 147 17.11 -13.67 -7.92
N ILE A 148 16.75 -12.68 -8.75
CA ILE A 148 15.42 -12.07 -8.72
C ILE A 148 14.34 -13.11 -9.06
N ARG A 149 14.52 -13.85 -10.16
CA ARG A 149 13.50 -14.74 -10.73
C ARG A 149 13.34 -16.07 -10.00
N GLU A 150 14.41 -16.62 -9.45
CA GLU A 150 14.43 -17.97 -8.87
C GLU A 150 14.49 -17.97 -7.34
N VAL A 151 14.86 -16.84 -6.72
CA VAL A 151 14.95 -16.74 -5.26
C VAL A 151 13.97 -15.70 -4.72
N ILE A 152 14.16 -14.42 -5.05
CA ILE A 152 13.42 -13.35 -4.37
C ILE A 152 11.93 -13.37 -4.75
N ASN A 153 11.61 -13.40 -6.05
CA ASN A 153 10.23 -13.42 -6.50
C ASN A 153 9.47 -14.69 -6.06
N PRO A 154 10.03 -15.90 -6.16
CA PRO A 154 9.37 -17.10 -5.66
C PRO A 154 9.06 -17.06 -4.16
N ILE A 155 10.01 -16.58 -3.34
CA ILE A 155 9.79 -16.38 -1.90
C ILE A 155 8.65 -15.37 -1.67
N SER A 156 8.66 -14.24 -2.39
CA SER A 156 7.58 -13.24 -2.27
C SER A 156 6.22 -13.77 -2.74
N ILE A 157 6.18 -14.59 -3.78
CA ILE A 157 4.93 -15.21 -4.24
C ILE A 157 4.40 -16.17 -3.17
N ASN A 158 5.27 -16.94 -2.55
CA ASN A 158 4.88 -17.89 -1.51
C ASN A 158 4.33 -17.20 -0.25
N ILE A 159 4.93 -16.08 0.16
CA ILE A 159 4.59 -15.40 1.43
C ILE A 159 3.56 -14.28 1.23
N LEU A 160 3.75 -13.45 0.20
CA LEU A 160 2.96 -12.26 -0.10
C LEU A 160 1.92 -12.49 -1.21
N GLY A 161 1.94 -13.63 -1.89
CA GLY A 161 0.99 -13.99 -2.95
C GLY A 161 1.29 -13.40 -4.33
N LYS A 162 2.37 -12.62 -4.47
CA LYS A 162 2.76 -11.95 -5.73
C LYS A 162 4.25 -11.65 -5.78
N PRO A 163 4.84 -11.49 -6.98
CA PRO A 163 6.24 -11.12 -7.12
C PRO A 163 6.51 -9.73 -6.55
N ILE A 164 7.58 -9.59 -5.78
CA ILE A 164 7.96 -8.30 -5.20
C ILE A 164 8.70 -7.40 -6.19
N PHE A 165 9.47 -7.98 -7.11
CA PHE A 165 10.17 -7.26 -8.16
C PHE A 165 9.49 -7.43 -9.51
N THR A 166 9.14 -6.32 -10.15
CA THR A 166 8.60 -6.28 -11.50
C THR A 166 9.51 -5.52 -12.44
N PHE A 167 9.71 -6.08 -13.62
CA PHE A 167 10.44 -5.42 -14.70
C PHE A 167 9.49 -4.60 -15.55
N HIS A 168 9.90 -3.39 -15.90
CA HIS A 168 9.20 -2.52 -16.81
C HIS A 168 10.17 -1.99 -17.88
N GLU A 169 9.84 -2.20 -19.15
CA GLU A 169 10.60 -1.63 -20.28
C GLU A 169 10.49 -0.11 -20.31
N LYS A 170 9.34 0.43 -19.90
CA LYS A 170 9.07 1.87 -19.81
C LYS A 170 8.08 2.12 -18.67
N LYS A 171 8.45 2.95 -17.70
CA LYS A 171 7.58 3.38 -16.61
C LYS A 171 7.91 4.79 -16.17
N MET A 172 6.89 5.60 -15.92
CA MET A 172 7.05 6.96 -15.42
C MET A 172 7.33 6.93 -13.92
N HIS A 173 8.36 7.65 -13.49
CA HIS A 173 8.67 7.83 -12.09
C HIS A 173 7.61 8.75 -11.45
N PRO A 174 6.91 8.30 -10.39
CA PRO A 174 5.71 8.99 -9.89
C PRO A 174 6.02 10.35 -9.24
N VAL A 175 7.25 10.55 -8.75
CA VAL A 175 7.64 11.80 -8.06
C VAL A 175 8.22 12.82 -9.04
N THR A 176 9.03 12.38 -9.99
CA THR A 176 9.78 13.28 -10.89
C THR A 176 9.11 13.44 -12.26
N GLY A 177 8.15 12.58 -12.62
CA GLY A 177 7.52 12.56 -13.94
C GLY A 177 8.42 12.03 -15.06
N GLU A 178 9.66 11.65 -14.75
CA GLU A 178 10.62 11.16 -15.73
C GLU A 178 10.25 9.77 -16.23
N THR A 179 10.44 9.54 -17.54
CA THR A 179 10.27 8.21 -18.11
C THR A 179 11.54 7.38 -17.91
N ILE A 180 11.45 6.33 -17.09
CA ILE A 180 12.54 5.39 -16.85
C ILE A 180 12.37 4.18 -17.76
N LEU A 181 13.45 3.79 -18.43
CA LEU A 181 13.50 2.62 -19.31
C LEU A 181 14.20 1.44 -18.64
N PHE A 182 13.78 0.22 -19.00
CA PHE A 182 14.37 -1.06 -18.63
C PHE A 182 14.79 -1.15 -17.16
N SER A 183 13.80 -1.06 -16.27
CA SER A 183 14.02 -0.91 -14.83
C SER A 183 13.19 -1.90 -14.01
N TRP A 184 13.71 -2.23 -12.83
CA TRP A 184 13.07 -3.05 -11.82
C TRP A 184 12.44 -2.18 -10.75
N TRP A 185 11.24 -2.56 -10.32
CA TRP A 185 10.40 -1.81 -9.39
C TRP A 185 9.86 -2.73 -8.31
N LEU A 186 9.49 -2.16 -7.17
CA LEU A 186 8.70 -2.86 -6.16
C LEU A 186 7.22 -2.85 -6.55
N THR A 187 6.58 -4.02 -6.47
CA THR A 187 5.14 -4.17 -6.68
C THR A 187 4.32 -3.57 -5.54
N GLU A 188 4.87 -3.61 -4.32
CA GLU A 188 4.29 -2.97 -3.15
C GLU A 188 5.28 -1.96 -2.57
N LYS A 189 4.82 -0.73 -2.37
CA LYS A 189 5.49 0.24 -1.49
C LYS A 189 5.39 -0.16 -0.01
N ILE A 190 4.58 -1.17 0.27
CA ILE A 190 4.07 -1.51 1.59
C ILE A 190 5.11 -2.25 2.45
N LEU A 191 6.21 -2.74 1.87
CA LEU A 191 7.32 -3.31 2.65
C LEU A 191 7.89 -2.32 3.68
N PHE A 192 7.72 -1.01 3.42
CA PHE A 192 8.32 0.06 4.22
C PHE A 192 7.32 1.16 4.60
N GLU A 193 6.03 1.01 4.25
CA GLU A 193 4.96 1.83 4.81
C GLU A 193 4.75 1.39 6.26
N LYS A 194 5.36 2.11 7.20
CA LYS A 194 4.95 2.01 8.59
C LYS A 194 3.68 2.82 8.81
N GLU A 195 2.79 2.27 9.64
CA GLU A 195 2.05 3.05 10.62
C GLU A 195 2.94 4.19 11.14
N LYS A 196 2.35 5.34 11.46
CA LYS A 196 3.06 6.53 11.95
C LYS A 196 3.83 6.25 13.24
N GLU A 197 4.94 5.52 13.18
CA GLU A 197 5.89 5.41 14.27
C GLU A 197 6.63 6.74 14.31
N LYS A 198 6.49 7.40 15.46
CA LYS A 198 6.98 8.75 15.74
C LYS A 198 8.50 8.77 15.62
N VAL A 199 8.98 9.37 14.54
CA VAL A 199 10.36 9.81 14.43
C VAL A 199 10.32 11.32 14.59
N ASP A 200 10.98 11.79 15.63
CA ASP A 200 11.16 13.21 15.85
C ASP A 200 12.57 13.59 15.40
N ILE A 201 12.65 14.52 14.46
CA ILE A 201 13.91 15.06 13.95
C ILE A 201 14.01 16.50 14.43
N PHE A 202 15.03 16.78 15.22
CA PHE A 202 15.36 18.11 15.71
C PHE A 202 16.55 18.65 14.94
N ASP A 203 16.32 19.75 14.25
CA ASP A 203 17.34 20.52 13.58
C ASP A 203 17.94 21.51 14.60
N GLU A 204 19.20 21.28 14.98
CA GLU A 204 20.02 22.19 15.77
C GLU A 204 21.07 22.81 14.81
N ASP A 205 21.48 24.07 15.00
CA ASP A 205 22.27 24.83 14.01
C ASP A 205 23.37 24.01 13.30
N ASN A 206 24.20 23.30 14.07
CA ASN A 206 25.29 22.47 13.54
C ASN A 206 25.06 20.96 13.65
N LYS A 207 23.88 20.51 14.13
CA LYS A 207 23.61 19.10 14.43
C LYS A 207 22.19 18.70 14.08
N LEU A 208 21.99 17.43 13.74
CA LEU A 208 20.67 16.83 13.64
C LEU A 208 20.51 15.80 14.75
N ARG A 209 19.50 15.97 15.61
CA ARG A 209 19.13 14.95 16.61
C ARG A 209 17.91 14.20 16.12
N ILE A 210 18.01 12.89 16.05
CA ILE A 210 16.93 12.00 15.61
C ILE A 210 16.57 11.11 16.78
N VAL A 211 15.28 11.13 17.15
CA VAL A 211 14.72 10.30 18.21
C VAL A 211 13.70 9.38 17.57
N LEU A 212 13.87 8.07 17.75
CA LEU A 212 12.95 7.07 17.23
C LEU A 212 12.69 5.97 18.24
N GLU A 213 11.46 5.47 18.22
CA GLU A 213 11.10 4.27 18.98
C GLU A 213 11.53 3.03 18.21
N VAL A 214 12.28 2.15 18.87
CA VAL A 214 12.71 0.85 18.39
C VAL A 214 11.82 -0.21 19.04
N PRO A 215 11.09 -1.01 18.25
CA PRO A 215 10.26 -2.10 18.76
C PRO A 215 11.04 -3.08 19.63
N ASN A 216 10.34 -3.68 20.59
CA ASN A 216 10.83 -4.78 21.43
C ASN A 216 12.00 -4.45 22.37
N ASN A 217 12.31 -3.17 22.62
CA ASN A 217 13.43 -2.74 23.46
C ASN A 217 14.76 -3.43 23.09
N ASP A 218 14.97 -3.70 21.81
CA ASP A 218 16.21 -4.32 21.34
C ASP A 218 17.36 -3.32 21.55
N GLU A 219 18.33 -3.67 22.39
CA GLU A 219 19.52 -2.84 22.63
C GLU A 219 20.62 -3.12 21.58
N SER A 220 20.48 -4.17 20.77
CA SER A 220 21.42 -4.56 19.70
C SER A 220 21.12 -3.86 18.37
N VAL A 221 21.00 -2.53 18.42
CA VAL A 221 20.66 -1.71 17.26
C VAL A 221 21.90 -1.13 16.60
N GLU A 222 22.09 -1.47 15.34
CA GLU A 222 23.11 -0.92 14.46
C GLU A 222 22.55 0.30 13.73
N VAL A 223 23.34 1.38 13.67
CA VAL A 223 22.99 2.58 12.91
C VAL A 223 24.01 2.77 11.79
N GLY A 224 23.54 2.76 10.55
CA GLY A 224 24.32 3.11 9.37
C GLY A 224 23.98 4.51 8.89
N MET A 225 24.91 5.12 8.15
CA MET A 225 24.70 6.41 7.50
C MET A 225 25.26 6.36 6.09
N ASP A 226 24.52 6.93 5.15
CA ASP A 226 24.99 7.19 3.79
C ASP A 226 24.45 8.54 3.29
N ASN A 227 24.75 8.88 2.03
CA ASN A 227 24.39 10.16 1.42
C ASN A 227 22.88 10.45 1.36
N CYS A 228 22.03 9.44 1.55
CA CYS A 228 20.58 9.53 1.45
C CYS A 228 19.88 9.44 2.82
N GLY A 229 20.61 9.28 3.92
CA GLY A 229 20.06 9.34 5.28
C GLY A 229 20.69 8.35 6.26
N ILE A 230 19.98 8.03 7.34
CA ILE A 230 20.40 6.99 8.30
C ILE A 230 19.59 5.71 8.15
N SER A 231 20.25 4.57 8.32
CA SER A 231 19.63 3.27 8.49
C SER A 231 19.76 2.83 9.95
N VAL A 232 18.72 2.20 10.47
CA VAL A 232 18.65 1.66 11.82
C VAL A 232 18.23 0.20 11.68
N SER A 233 19.06 -0.73 12.12
CA SER A 233 18.83 -2.17 11.98
C SER A 233 19.08 -2.92 13.26
N SER A 234 18.18 -3.85 13.59
CA SER A 234 18.34 -4.87 14.63
C SER A 234 17.95 -6.23 14.05
N LYS A 235 17.94 -7.30 14.86
CA LYS A 235 17.55 -8.64 14.40
C LYS A 235 16.12 -8.70 13.87
N GLU A 236 15.21 -7.90 14.43
CA GLU A 236 13.78 -7.93 14.15
C GLU A 236 13.25 -6.61 13.58
N TYR A 237 14.11 -5.59 13.46
CA TYR A 237 13.73 -4.25 13.06
C TYR A 237 14.67 -3.71 12.00
N PHE A 238 14.11 -3.10 10.96
CA PHE A 238 14.89 -2.30 10.03
C PHE A 238 14.11 -1.04 9.70
N ARG A 239 14.76 0.12 9.77
CA ARG A 239 14.18 1.40 9.41
C ARG A 239 15.21 2.30 8.76
N ARG A 240 14.76 3.08 7.77
CA ARG A 240 15.57 4.12 7.16
C ARG A 240 14.89 5.47 7.34
N ILE A 241 15.66 6.48 7.68
CA ILE A 241 15.19 7.84 7.94
C ILE A 241 15.90 8.76 6.94
N PRO A 242 15.18 9.32 5.95
CA PRO A 242 15.76 10.25 5.00
C PRO A 242 16.15 11.53 5.73
N LEU A 243 17.28 12.11 5.34
CA LEU A 243 17.75 13.39 5.86
C LEU A 243 17.65 14.45 4.78
N TYR A 244 17.10 15.61 5.14
CA TYR A 244 16.95 16.75 4.23
C TYR A 244 18.09 17.77 4.37
N SER A 245 19.15 17.41 5.13
CA SER A 245 20.36 18.22 5.30
C SER A 245 21.58 17.33 5.11
N ALA A 246 22.64 17.91 4.54
CA ALA A 246 23.91 17.23 4.40
C ALA A 246 24.52 16.98 5.80
N VAL A 247 24.88 15.73 6.06
CA VAL A 247 25.46 15.29 7.33
C VAL A 247 26.81 14.64 7.08
N ASN A 248 27.78 14.96 7.92
CA ASN A 248 29.16 14.50 7.80
C ASN A 248 29.37 13.15 8.51
N LYS A 249 28.91 13.05 9.77
CA LYS A 249 29.10 11.85 10.58
C LYS A 249 28.09 11.72 11.72
N ILE A 250 27.95 10.48 12.20
CA ILE A 250 27.30 10.19 13.48
C ILE A 250 28.25 10.60 14.60
N VAL A 251 27.81 11.50 15.48
CA VAL A 251 28.59 12.01 16.62
C VAL A 251 28.27 11.23 17.89
N GLN A 252 27.01 10.84 18.05
CA GLN A 252 26.53 10.14 19.24
C GLN A 252 25.37 9.21 18.89
N GLN A 253 25.34 8.06 19.55
CA GLN A 253 24.25 7.09 19.47
C GLN A 253 23.97 6.56 20.89
N SER A 254 22.70 6.48 21.27
CA SER A 254 22.29 5.77 22.49
C SER A 254 20.92 5.14 22.33
N CYS A 255 20.78 3.87 22.70
CA CYS A 255 19.49 3.19 22.81
C CYS A 255 19.18 2.94 24.28
N LYS A 256 18.04 3.45 24.79
CA LYS A 256 17.58 3.20 26.17
C LYS A 256 16.06 3.05 26.18
N ASN A 257 15.57 1.98 26.81
CA ASN A 257 14.14 1.71 26.95
C ASN A 257 13.38 1.74 25.60
N GLY A 258 13.98 1.18 24.55
CA GLY A 258 13.39 1.18 23.22
C GLY A 258 13.37 2.55 22.54
N ILE A 259 14.07 3.55 23.07
CA ILE A 259 14.25 4.84 22.41
C ILE A 259 15.69 4.91 21.93
N LEU A 260 15.86 5.00 20.62
CA LEU A 260 17.14 5.27 19.99
C LEU A 260 17.25 6.76 19.69
N GLU A 261 18.28 7.36 20.26
CA GLU A 261 18.73 8.73 19.97
C GLU A 261 20.01 8.67 19.14
N VAL A 262 20.01 9.36 18.00
CA VAL A 262 21.15 9.52 17.10
C VAL A 262 21.41 11.00 16.90
N VAL A 263 22.65 11.43 17.12
CA VAL A 263 23.09 12.82 16.87
C VAL A 263 24.08 12.82 15.72
N LEU A 264 23.79 13.63 14.70
CA LEU A 264 24.57 13.79 13.48
C LEU A 264 25.19 15.19 13.44
N GLU A 265 26.38 15.32 12.88
CA GLU A 265 27.02 16.60 12.58
C GLU A 265 26.65 17.02 11.15
N LYS A 266 26.21 18.25 10.97
CA LYS A 266 25.90 18.81 9.64
C LYS A 266 27.20 19.19 8.91
N GLU A 267 27.17 19.10 7.58
CA GLU A 267 28.17 19.79 6.76
C GLU A 267 27.86 21.30 6.77
N VAL A 268 28.88 22.12 7.04
CA VAL A 268 28.82 23.59 7.05
C VAL A 268 29.10 24.14 5.66
#